data_AF-A0A1Y1VQ11-F1
#
_entry.id   AF-A0A1Y1VQ11-F1
#
_cell.length_a   1.000
_cell.length_b   1.000
_cell.length_c   1.000
_cell.angle_alpha   90.00
_cell.angle_beta   90.00
_cell.angle_gamma   90.00
#
_symmetry.space_group_name_H-M   'P 1'
#
loop_
_entity.id
_entity.type
_entity.pdbx_description
1 polymer ?
#
loop_
_entity_poly.entity_id
_entity_poly.type
_entity_poly.pdbx_seq_one_letter_code
_entity_poly.pdbx_strand_id
1 'polypeptide(L)'
;MPAVERTHKNSLGHDQATCDNDSGNPTKVAASKDVKMDHLDRALLHTDPVYRYNYVAKFVDFSDKDVQAIKSVSERLAPLGGVIVDTVYDKLRAFDITWESMAKRHEGYAGEVVEKVQDLKVDSSQIKYRKDMLTQVGRHRIFIFERKLALEIENR
;
A
#
# COMPACT_ATOMS: atom_id res chain seq x y z
N MET A 1 6.10 38.39 -39.15
CA MET A 1 6.39 39.56 -38.29
C MET A 1 5.53 40.71 -38.81
N PRO A 2 4.88 41.56 -37.98
CA PRO A 2 5.00 41.80 -36.52
C PRO A 2 3.69 41.50 -35.74
N ALA A 3 3.61 41.16 -34.44
CA ALA A 3 4.03 41.82 -33.18
C ALA A 3 3.28 43.13 -32.88
N VAL A 4 2.27 43.09 -32.00
CA VAL A 4 1.79 44.25 -31.22
C VAL A 4 1.40 43.80 -29.81
N GLU A 5 2.26 44.19 -28.87
CA GLU A 5 2.13 44.14 -27.43
C GLU A 5 1.15 45.22 -26.94
N ARG A 6 0.26 44.91 -26.00
CA ARG A 6 -0.54 45.92 -25.28
C ARG A 6 -0.48 45.68 -23.79
N THR A 7 0.44 46.41 -23.16
CA THR A 7 0.46 46.71 -21.72
C THR A 7 -0.61 47.76 -21.44
N HIS A 8 -1.53 47.49 -20.51
CA HIS A 8 -2.30 48.54 -19.85
C HIS A 8 -2.25 48.35 -18.33
N LYS A 9 -1.54 49.30 -17.71
CA LYS A 9 -1.55 49.61 -16.29
C LYS A 9 -2.96 50.03 -15.88
N ASN A 10 -3.47 49.53 -14.77
CA ASN A 10 -4.52 50.19 -14.00
C ASN A 10 -4.13 50.17 -12.52
N SER A 11 -4.08 51.37 -11.93
CA SER A 11 -3.80 51.65 -10.53
C SER A 11 -4.85 52.65 -10.03
N LEU A 12 -5.18 52.54 -8.74
CA LEU A 12 -5.99 53.44 -7.88
C LEU A 12 -7.52 53.26 -8.00
N GLY A 13 -8.30 53.10 -6.92
CA GLY A 13 -8.02 53.11 -5.48
C GLY A 13 -9.29 52.90 -4.63
N HIS A 14 -9.08 52.81 -3.31
CA HIS A 14 -10.02 52.86 -2.15
C HIS A 14 -11.02 51.68 -2.04
N ASP A 15 -11.08 50.94 -0.92
CA ASP A 15 -11.54 51.42 0.39
C ASP A 15 -10.82 50.76 1.59
N GLN A 16 -10.46 51.61 2.57
CA GLN A 16 -9.97 51.20 3.90
C GLN A 16 -11.18 50.89 4.80
N ALA A 17 -11.30 49.62 5.21
CA ALA A 17 -12.14 49.23 6.34
C ALA A 17 -11.26 49.06 7.57
N THR A 18 -11.43 49.96 8.54
CA THR A 18 -10.86 49.89 9.88
C THR A 18 -11.72 48.96 10.74
N CYS A 19 -11.10 47.98 11.40
CA CYS A 19 -11.63 47.40 12.63
C CYS A 19 -10.47 47.08 13.57
N ASP A 20 -10.28 47.95 14.55
CA ASP A 20 -9.61 47.65 15.80
C ASP A 20 -10.41 46.58 16.55
N ASN A 21 -9.72 45.57 17.12
CA ASN A 21 -9.77 45.28 18.55
C ASN A 21 -9.04 43.98 18.93
N ASP A 22 -8.11 44.19 19.85
CA ASP A 22 -7.95 43.47 21.12
C ASP A 22 -7.11 42.18 21.20
N SER A 23 -6.34 42.23 22.27
CA SER A 23 -5.29 41.39 22.80
C SER A 23 -5.72 39.94 23.03
N GLY A 24 -4.90 39.01 22.55
CA GLY A 24 -5.07 37.59 22.82
C GLY A 24 -3.92 36.79 22.26
N ASN A 25 -2.74 36.91 22.85
CA ASN A 25 -1.63 36.01 22.60
C ASN A 25 -1.84 34.69 23.37
N PRO A 26 -2.01 33.55 22.67
CA PRO A 26 -1.45 32.30 23.18
C PRO A 26 -0.62 31.63 22.08
N THR A 27 0.43 32.32 21.64
CA THR A 27 1.55 31.75 20.91
C THR A 27 2.36 30.87 21.87
N LYS A 28 1.77 29.76 22.31
CA LYS A 28 2.54 28.56 22.65
C LYS A 28 2.83 27.88 21.32
N VAL A 29 3.81 28.42 20.59
CA VAL A 29 4.40 27.69 19.44
C VAL A 29 4.87 26.38 20.02
N ALA A 30 4.23 25.28 19.64
CA ALA A 30 4.77 23.97 19.88
C ALA A 30 6.19 23.98 19.30
N ALA A 31 7.19 23.81 20.16
CA ALA A 31 8.59 23.81 19.77
C ALA A 31 8.75 22.91 18.55
N SER A 32 9.15 23.50 17.42
CA SER A 32 9.49 22.76 16.21
C SER A 32 10.63 21.84 16.57
N LYS A 33 10.34 20.56 16.75
CA LYS A 33 11.35 19.52 16.90
C LYS A 33 12.19 19.58 15.63
N ASP A 34 13.48 19.93 15.73
CA ASP A 34 14.39 19.94 14.59
C ASP A 34 14.28 18.60 13.86
N VAL A 35 13.69 18.63 12.67
CA VAL A 35 13.54 17.44 11.83
C VAL A 35 14.90 17.21 11.20
N LYS A 36 15.66 16.27 11.78
CA LYS A 36 16.92 15.83 11.18
C LYS A 36 16.62 15.23 9.81
N MET A 37 17.08 15.91 8.76
CA MET A 37 16.97 15.41 7.39
C MET A 37 17.81 14.14 7.25
N ASP A 38 17.18 13.08 6.77
CA ASP A 38 17.84 11.81 6.51
C ASP A 38 18.40 11.83 5.09
N HIS A 39 19.71 11.66 4.94
CA HIS A 39 20.34 11.61 3.62
C HIS A 39 20.25 10.19 3.06
N LEU A 40 19.65 10.07 1.89
CA LEU A 40 19.39 8.80 1.22
C LEU A 40 20.23 8.68 -0.05
N ASP A 41 20.72 7.47 -0.32
CA ASP A 41 21.38 7.15 -1.58
C ASP A 41 20.33 6.69 -2.60
N ARG A 42 20.18 7.48 -3.67
CA ARG A 42 19.24 7.20 -4.75
C ARG A 42 19.58 5.93 -5.52
N ALA A 43 20.86 5.63 -5.73
CA ALA A 43 21.25 4.43 -6.47
C ALA A 43 20.84 3.17 -5.70
N LEU A 44 21.12 3.14 -4.39
CA LEU A 44 20.77 2.02 -3.52
C LEU A 44 19.26 1.80 -3.42
N LEU A 45 18.43 2.85 -3.47
CA LEU A 45 16.97 2.69 -3.55
C LEU A 45 16.53 1.86 -4.76
N HIS A 46 17.26 1.87 -5.87
CA HIS A 46 16.89 1.13 -7.07
C HIS A 46 17.63 -0.21 -7.20
N THR A 47 18.81 -0.37 -6.60
CA THR A 47 19.65 -1.57 -6.74
C THR A 47 19.62 -2.51 -5.54
N ASP A 48 19.36 -2.01 -4.33
CA ASP A 48 19.37 -2.80 -3.09
C ASP A 48 17.94 -2.92 -2.51
N PRO A 49 17.32 -4.12 -2.59
CA PRO A 49 15.99 -4.37 -2.04
C PRO A 49 15.90 -4.16 -0.52
N VAL A 50 16.95 -4.51 0.23
CA VAL A 50 16.98 -4.37 1.70
C VAL A 50 17.07 -2.90 2.07
N TYR A 51 17.90 -2.12 1.38
CA TYR A 51 17.97 -0.68 1.55
C TYR A 51 16.61 -0.01 1.29
N ARG A 52 15.95 -0.38 0.18
CA ARG A 52 14.61 0.14 -0.16
C ARG A 52 13.58 -0.23 0.90
N TYR A 53 13.58 -1.47 1.36
CA TYR A 53 12.68 -1.91 2.43
C TYR A 53 12.88 -1.08 3.69
N ASN A 54 14.12 -0.92 4.16
CA ASN A 54 14.42 -0.17 5.38
C ASN A 54 14.01 1.30 5.26
N TYR A 55 14.22 1.91 4.10
CA TYR A 55 13.76 3.27 3.83
C TYR A 55 12.23 3.38 3.94
N VAL A 56 11.48 2.53 3.24
CA VAL A 56 10.01 2.58 3.25
C VAL A 56 9.46 2.26 4.64
N ALA A 57 10.03 1.26 5.32
CA ALA A 57 9.65 0.90 6.68
C ALA A 57 9.83 2.08 7.64
N LYS A 58 10.99 2.75 7.60
CA LYS A 58 11.23 3.96 8.39
C LYS A 58 10.28 5.10 8.01
N PHE A 59 10.00 5.29 6.72
CA PHE A 59 9.13 6.37 6.23
C PHE A 59 7.68 6.24 6.72
N VAL A 60 7.17 5.02 6.85
CA VAL A 60 5.80 4.75 7.34
C VAL A 60 5.77 4.39 8.83
N ASP A 61 6.88 4.61 9.55
CA ASP A 61 7.07 4.22 10.96
C ASP A 61 6.81 2.73 11.25
N PHE A 62 7.00 1.85 10.26
CA PHE A 62 6.88 0.41 10.40
C PHE A 62 8.05 -0.14 11.22
N SER A 63 7.72 -0.75 12.36
CA SER A 63 8.68 -1.19 13.37
C SER A 63 8.43 -2.64 13.79
N ASP A 64 9.30 -3.17 14.65
CA ASP A 64 9.12 -4.50 15.25
C ASP A 64 7.80 -4.62 16.02
N LYS A 65 7.28 -3.51 16.57
CA LYS A 65 5.97 -3.52 17.26
C LYS A 65 4.85 -3.87 16.31
N ASP A 66 4.86 -3.32 15.09
CA ASP A 66 3.87 -3.58 14.06
C ASP A 66 3.98 -5.02 13.57
N VAL A 67 5.21 -5.52 13.40
CA VAL A 67 5.46 -6.93 13.08
C VAL A 67 4.86 -7.85 14.15
N GLN A 68 5.05 -7.55 15.43
CA GLN A 68 4.47 -8.36 16.51
C GLN A 68 2.95 -8.24 16.57
N ALA A 69 2.39 -7.05 16.34
CA ALA A 69 0.94 -6.86 16.25
C ALA A 69 0.34 -7.69 15.12
N ILE A 70 0.93 -7.67 13.91
CA ILE A 70 0.50 -8.48 12.76
C ILE A 70 0.62 -9.98 13.07
N LYS A 71 1.72 -10.41 13.70
CA LYS A 71 1.89 -11.80 14.12
C LYS A 71 0.83 -12.24 15.13
N SER A 72 0.46 -11.39 16.08
CA SER A 72 -0.51 -11.73 17.12
C SER A 72 -1.92 -12.05 16.59
N VAL A 73 -2.28 -11.53 15.41
CA VAL A 73 -3.58 -11.79 14.77
C VAL A 73 -3.53 -12.94 13.75
N SER A 74 -2.34 -13.42 13.39
CA SER A 74 -2.14 -14.38 12.30
C SER A 74 -2.90 -15.70 12.51
N GLU A 75 -2.83 -16.28 13.71
CA GLU A 75 -3.53 -17.54 14.05
C GLU A 75 -5.06 -17.42 13.92
N ARG A 76 -5.60 -16.24 14.25
CA ARG A 76 -7.04 -15.97 14.16
C ARG A 76 -7.50 -15.75 12.72
N LEU A 77 -6.64 -15.20 11.86
CA LEU A 77 -6.92 -14.96 10.44
C LEU A 77 -6.70 -16.21 9.58
N ALA A 78 -5.84 -17.15 10.01
CA ALA A 78 -5.51 -18.37 9.30
C ALA A 78 -6.74 -19.17 8.78
N PRO A 79 -7.75 -19.51 9.61
CA PRO A 79 -8.91 -20.27 9.13
C PRO A 79 -9.79 -19.47 8.16
N LEU A 80 -9.70 -18.14 8.18
CA LEU A 80 -10.50 -17.26 7.31
C LEU A 80 -9.84 -17.03 5.95
N GLY A 81 -8.62 -17.51 5.73
CA GLY A 81 -7.83 -17.24 4.52
C GLY A 81 -8.58 -17.51 3.22
N GLY A 82 -9.31 -18.64 3.13
CA GLY A 82 -10.12 -18.98 1.95
C GLY A 82 -11.21 -17.96 1.67
N VAL A 83 -12.02 -17.62 2.69
CA VAL A 83 -13.13 -16.67 2.56
C VAL A 83 -12.62 -15.26 2.24
N ILE A 84 -11.51 -14.85 2.83
CA ILE A 84 -10.88 -13.55 2.53
C ILE A 84 -10.42 -13.51 1.07
N VAL A 85 -9.75 -14.56 0.59
CA VAL A 85 -9.31 -14.66 -0.81
C VAL A 85 -10.52 -14.61 -1.74
N ASP A 86 -11.58 -15.37 -1.45
CA ASP A 86 -12.81 -15.35 -2.25
C ASP A 86 -13.42 -13.95 -2.34
N THR A 87 -13.59 -13.29 -1.20
CA THR A 87 -14.18 -11.94 -1.10
C THR A 87 -13.35 -10.90 -1.85
N VAL A 88 -12.01 -10.99 -1.79
CA VAL A 88 -11.12 -10.10 -2.54
C VAL A 88 -11.28 -10.32 -4.03
N TYR A 89 -11.37 -11.57 -4.51
CA TYR A 89 -11.55 -11.84 -5.93
C TYR A 89 -12.91 -11.36 -6.45
N ASP A 90 -13.97 -11.48 -5.65
CA ASP A 90 -15.27 -10.87 -5.98
C ASP A 90 -15.16 -9.35 -6.10
N LYS A 91 -14.40 -8.71 -5.21
CA LYS A 91 -14.17 -7.27 -5.26
C LYS A 91 -13.31 -6.86 -6.47
N LEU A 92 -12.25 -7.60 -6.79
CA LEU A 92 -11.41 -7.34 -7.96
C LEU A 92 -12.20 -7.46 -9.26
N ARG A 93 -13.13 -8.42 -9.32
CA ARG A 93 -14.02 -8.62 -10.48
C ARG A 93 -15.02 -7.49 -10.67
N ALA A 94 -15.37 -6.75 -9.61
CA ALA A 94 -16.24 -5.59 -9.70
C ALA A 94 -15.64 -4.42 -10.51
N PHE A 95 -14.34 -4.47 -10.82
CA PHE A 95 -13.64 -3.46 -11.62
C PHE A 95 -13.03 -4.12 -12.85
N ASP A 96 -13.56 -3.81 -14.02
CA ASP A 96 -13.17 -4.35 -15.32
C ASP A 96 -11.68 -4.20 -15.63
N ILE A 97 -11.10 -3.01 -15.44
CA ILE A 97 -9.66 -2.74 -15.66
C ILE A 97 -8.79 -3.65 -14.79
N THR A 98 -9.24 -3.94 -13.57
CA THR A 98 -8.50 -4.82 -12.65
C THR A 98 -8.66 -6.27 -13.05
N TRP A 99 -9.87 -6.69 -13.43
CA TRP A 99 -10.16 -8.04 -13.89
C TRP A 99 -9.49 -8.37 -15.23
N GLU A 100 -9.21 -7.37 -16.07
CA GLU A 100 -8.48 -7.54 -17.32
C GLU A 100 -7.04 -8.01 -17.13
N SER A 101 -6.37 -7.53 -16.08
CA SER A 101 -5.06 -8.06 -15.70
C SER A 101 -5.14 -9.56 -15.37
N MET A 102 -6.29 -10.05 -14.92
CA MET A 102 -6.53 -11.44 -14.56
C MET A 102 -6.78 -12.34 -15.79
N ALA A 103 -7.08 -11.79 -16.97
CA ALA A 103 -7.21 -12.58 -18.19
C ALA A 103 -5.85 -13.05 -18.74
N LYS A 104 -4.77 -12.32 -18.43
CA LYS A 104 -3.41 -12.68 -18.86
C LYS A 104 -2.96 -13.99 -18.23
N ARG A 105 -2.19 -14.80 -18.96
CA ARG A 105 -1.61 -16.05 -18.45
C ARG A 105 -0.73 -15.76 -17.24
N HIS A 106 -1.00 -16.43 -16.12
CA HIS A 106 -0.14 -16.39 -14.94
C HIS A 106 1.10 -17.26 -15.16
N GLU A 107 2.25 -16.82 -14.65
CA GLU A 107 3.48 -17.61 -14.66
C GLU A 107 3.29 -18.95 -13.95
N GLY A 108 3.76 -20.05 -14.55
CA GLY A 108 3.55 -21.40 -14.02
C GLY A 108 2.15 -22.01 -14.25
N TYR A 109 1.20 -21.28 -14.83
CA TYR A 109 -0.11 -21.83 -15.20
C TYR A 109 -0.10 -22.45 -16.61
N ALA A 110 -0.19 -23.78 -16.67
CA ALA A 110 -0.15 -24.55 -17.92
C ALA A 110 -1.54 -24.88 -18.51
N GLY A 111 -2.64 -24.49 -17.85
CA GLY A 111 -3.99 -24.78 -18.32
C GLY A 111 -4.49 -23.85 -19.44
N GLU A 112 -5.73 -24.08 -19.86
CA GLU A 112 -6.46 -23.21 -20.80
C GLU A 112 -6.69 -21.82 -20.20
N VAL A 113 -6.49 -20.79 -21.01
CA VAL A 113 -6.62 -19.40 -20.60
C VAL A 113 -7.77 -18.75 -21.36
N VAL A 114 -8.67 -18.14 -20.60
CA VAL A 114 -9.71 -17.26 -21.11
C VAL A 114 -9.12 -15.86 -21.22
N GLU A 115 -8.85 -15.44 -22.46
CA GLU A 115 -8.22 -14.14 -22.75
C GLU A 115 -9.22 -12.98 -22.73
N LYS A 116 -10.52 -13.27 -22.92
CA LYS A 116 -11.57 -12.26 -22.87
C LYS A 116 -12.12 -12.11 -21.46
N VAL A 117 -12.03 -10.90 -20.92
CA VAL A 117 -12.57 -10.53 -19.60
C VAL A 117 -14.04 -10.87 -19.40
N GLN A 118 -14.84 -10.73 -20.45
CA GLN A 118 -16.29 -10.97 -20.40
C GLN A 118 -16.60 -12.44 -20.10
N ASP A 119 -15.75 -13.34 -20.58
CA ASP A 119 -15.91 -14.79 -20.42
C ASP A 119 -15.18 -15.31 -19.16
N LEU A 120 -14.35 -14.46 -18.53
CA LEU A 120 -13.57 -14.82 -17.35
C LEU A 120 -14.45 -14.79 -16.09
N LYS A 121 -14.71 -15.98 -15.54
CA LYS A 121 -15.50 -16.19 -14.32
C LYS A 121 -14.58 -16.44 -13.12
N VAL A 122 -15.09 -16.20 -11.92
CA VAL A 122 -14.37 -16.50 -10.66
C VAL A 122 -14.05 -18.00 -10.56
N ASP A 123 -14.88 -18.85 -11.16
CA ASP A 123 -14.70 -20.30 -11.17
C ASP A 123 -13.80 -20.84 -12.30
N SER A 124 -13.31 -19.97 -13.17
CA SER A 124 -12.39 -20.34 -14.25
C SER A 124 -11.12 -20.97 -13.66
N SER A 125 -10.59 -21.99 -14.33
CA SER A 125 -9.42 -22.75 -13.88
C SER A 125 -8.20 -21.88 -13.60
N GLN A 126 -7.98 -20.82 -14.40
CA GLN A 126 -6.89 -19.87 -14.19
C GLN A 126 -7.06 -19.03 -12.90
N ILE A 127 -8.29 -18.71 -12.51
CA ILE A 127 -8.59 -17.96 -11.28
C ILE A 127 -8.46 -18.87 -10.07
N LYS A 128 -9.00 -20.08 -10.14
CA LYS A 128 -8.82 -21.11 -9.09
C LYS A 128 -7.35 -21.36 -8.80
N TYR A 129 -6.54 -21.54 -9.85
CA TYR A 129 -5.09 -21.70 -9.69
C TYR A 129 -4.42 -20.55 -8.90
N ARG A 130 -4.79 -19.31 -9.18
CA ARG A 130 -4.24 -18.15 -8.44
C ARG A 130 -4.72 -18.11 -6.98
N LYS A 131 -6.00 -18.40 -6.73
CA LYS A 131 -6.57 -18.46 -5.38
C LYS A 131 -5.93 -19.59 -4.57
N ASP A 132 -5.70 -20.73 -5.20
CA ASP A 132 -5.04 -21.88 -4.60
C ASP A 132 -3.59 -21.57 -4.27
N MET A 133 -2.86 -20.89 -5.14
CA MET A 133 -1.48 -20.46 -4.86
C MET A 133 -1.43 -19.55 -3.62
N LEU A 134 -2.31 -18.56 -3.52
CA LEU A 134 -2.37 -17.66 -2.35
C LEU A 134 -2.73 -18.41 -1.06
N THR A 135 -3.70 -19.32 -1.13
CA THR A 135 -4.13 -20.09 0.04
C THR A 135 -3.08 -21.12 0.45
N GLN A 136 -2.40 -21.76 -0.51
CA GLN A 136 -1.35 -22.74 -0.27
C GLN A 136 -0.09 -22.10 0.31
N VAL A 137 0.35 -20.95 -0.21
CA VAL A 137 1.48 -20.20 0.36
C VAL A 137 1.15 -19.75 1.79
N GLY A 138 -0.06 -19.26 2.03
CA GLY A 138 -0.54 -18.90 3.36
C GLY A 138 -0.50 -20.09 4.33
N ARG A 139 -1.10 -21.22 3.95
CA ARG A 139 -1.11 -22.45 4.75
C ARG A 139 0.29 -23.00 5.03
N HIS A 140 1.16 -23.03 4.03
CA HIS A 140 2.51 -23.60 4.18
C HIS A 140 3.39 -22.76 5.13
N ARG A 141 3.30 -21.43 5.03
CA ARG A 141 4.06 -20.51 5.91
C ARG A 141 3.55 -20.55 7.35
N ILE A 142 2.23 -20.64 7.55
CA ILE A 142 1.63 -20.78 8.88
C ILE A 142 2.02 -22.13 9.49
N PHE A 143 1.93 -23.23 8.74
CA PHE A 143 2.31 -24.56 9.24
C PHE A 143 3.80 -24.63 9.63
N ILE A 144 4.70 -24.01 8.86
CA ILE A 144 6.12 -23.91 9.24
C ILE A 144 6.29 -23.07 10.51
N PHE A 145 5.52 -21.99 10.66
CA PHE A 145 5.58 -21.13 11.83
C PHE A 145 5.07 -21.82 13.10
N GLU A 146 3.89 -22.44 13.06
CA GLU A 146 3.32 -23.20 14.19
C GLU A 146 4.24 -24.34 14.63
N ARG A 147 4.79 -25.09 13.67
CA ARG A 147 5.73 -26.17 13.96
C ARG A 147 7.04 -25.65 14.57
N LYS A 148 7.54 -24.50 14.12
CA LYS A 148 8.74 -23.88 14.70
C LYS A 148 8.47 -23.34 16.11
N LEU A 149 7.30 -22.74 16.34
CA LEU A 149 6.88 -22.24 17.65
C LEU A 149 6.73 -23.38 18.67
N ALA A 150 6.12 -24.50 18.26
CA ALA A 150 5.97 -25.68 19.10
C ALA A 150 7.33 -26.28 19.52
N LEU A 151 8.28 -26.38 18.59
CA LEU A 151 9.64 -26.88 18.87
C LEU A 151 10.43 -25.95 19.81
N GLU A 152 10.16 -24.64 19.76
CA GLU A 152 10.85 -23.65 20.60
C GLU A 152 10.24 -23.56 22.01
N ILE A 153 8.98 -23.98 22.18
CA ILE A 153 8.34 -24.18 23.49
C ILE A 153 8.79 -25.50 24.13
N GLU A 154 8.94 -26.58 23.35
CA GLU A 154 9.38 -27.89 23.84
C GLU A 154 10.86 -27.93 24.26
N ASN A 155 11.69 -27.04 23.70
CA ASN A 155 13.12 -26.89 24.05
C ASN A 155 13.40 -25.89 25.20
N ARG A 156 12.38 -25.38 25.89
CA ARG A 156 12.51 -24.57 27.12
C ARG A 156 12.13 -25.37 28.35
#